data_AF-A0A7Y1UTI6-F1
#
_entry.id   AF-A0A7Y1UTI6-F1
#
_cell.length_a   1.000
_cell.length_b   1.000
_cell.length_c   1.000
_cell.angle_alpha   90.00
_cell.angle_beta   90.00
_cell.angle_gamma   90.00
#
_symmetry.space_group_name_H-M   'P 1'
#
loop_
_entity.id
_entity.type
_entity.pdbx_description
1 polymer ?
#
loop_
_entity_poly.entity_id
_entity_poly.type
_entity_poly.pdbx_seq_one_letter_code
_entity_poly.pdbx_strand_id
1 'polypeptide(L)'
;MRKTLALVVLLFAASCSSATESTTTAAVSTTDTTTSSTTSTAPQTSTTTSDAPTTSVAATTSAAPTTTVVTGGIPAIRLDEIVFAGDPYLIITNRGDGAGSTEGHFICRFPDYYELPAVALQPGERLAVPLGEGEVPELVGVVATADVRSPLGPISATDGELGLYSRNEFNSDDAILDYVEWGSSGHARSGVAAAAGIWVTGGFVEVPAELLAIVAQAFPTDSPEDWLAEIGG
;
A
#
# COMPACT_ATOMS: atom_id res chain seq x y z
N MET A 1 -21.02 -57.98 10.23
CA MET A 1 -22.16 -57.41 9.48
C MET A 1 -21.65 -56.16 8.78
N ARG A 2 -21.55 -56.20 7.44
CA ARG A 2 -21.00 -55.12 6.61
C ARG A 2 -22.07 -54.03 6.46
N LYS A 3 -21.76 -52.78 6.81
CA LYS A 3 -22.58 -51.61 6.47
C LYS A 3 -21.94 -50.88 5.30
N THR A 4 -22.70 -50.83 4.23
CA THR A 4 -22.39 -50.31 2.90
C THR A 4 -22.28 -48.78 2.94
N LEU A 5 -21.21 -48.27 2.33
CA LEU A 5 -20.97 -46.86 2.03
C LEU A 5 -21.82 -46.47 0.82
N ALA A 6 -22.59 -45.38 0.90
CA ALA A 6 -23.29 -44.80 -0.24
C ALA A 6 -22.65 -43.44 -0.56
N LEU A 7 -21.86 -43.43 -1.63
CA LEU A 7 -21.27 -42.25 -2.26
C LEU A 7 -22.36 -41.60 -3.13
N VAL A 8 -22.77 -40.38 -2.80
CA VAL A 8 -23.63 -39.56 -3.66
C VAL A 8 -22.73 -38.60 -4.43
N VAL A 9 -22.53 -38.90 -5.71
CA VAL A 9 -21.90 -38.00 -6.69
C VAL A 9 -23.02 -37.15 -7.28
N LEU A 10 -23.00 -35.86 -7.01
CA LEU A 10 -23.89 -34.87 -7.62
C LEU A 10 -23.09 -34.09 -8.66
N LEU A 11 -23.24 -34.51 -9.92
CA LEU A 11 -22.83 -33.75 -11.10
C LEU A 11 -23.91 -32.68 -11.36
N PHE A 12 -23.56 -31.40 -11.27
CA PHE A 12 -24.36 -30.34 -11.88
C PHE A 12 -23.58 -29.75 -13.05
N ALA A 13 -24.16 -29.93 -14.24
CA ALA A 13 -23.67 -29.42 -15.51
C ALA A 13 -24.01 -27.92 -15.68
N ALA A 14 -23.16 -27.27 -16.45
CA ALA A 14 -23.18 -25.86 -16.80
C ALA A 14 -24.48 -25.38 -17.46
N SER A 15 -24.81 -24.09 -17.24
CA SER A 15 -25.59 -23.32 -18.20
C SER A 15 -24.94 -21.94 -18.37
N CYS A 16 -24.35 -21.73 -19.56
CA CYS A 16 -24.13 -20.40 -20.11
C CYS A 16 -25.47 -19.69 -20.28
N SER A 17 -25.51 -18.39 -19.99
CA SER A 17 -26.39 -17.48 -20.72
C SER A 17 -25.72 -16.12 -20.79
N SER A 18 -25.36 -15.74 -22.01
CA SER A 18 -24.86 -14.42 -22.38
C SER A 18 -26.01 -13.42 -22.39
N ALA A 19 -25.81 -12.22 -21.85
CA ALA A 19 -26.70 -11.08 -22.07
C ALA A 19 -25.88 -9.81 -22.30
N THR A 20 -25.74 -9.51 -23.58
CA THR A 20 -25.86 -8.22 -24.30
C THR A 20 -25.76 -6.90 -23.53
N GLU A 21 -24.81 -6.10 -24.03
CA GLU A 21 -24.74 -4.63 -24.19
C GLU A 21 -25.88 -3.76 -23.64
N SER A 22 -25.50 -2.65 -22.98
CA SER A 22 -26.15 -1.36 -23.23
C SER A 22 -25.19 -0.20 -22.99
N THR A 23 -24.82 0.44 -24.09
CA THR A 23 -24.15 1.75 -24.18
C THR A 23 -25.06 2.84 -23.61
N THR A 24 -24.52 3.82 -22.87
CA THR A 24 -25.16 5.13 -22.72
C THR A 24 -24.11 6.24 -22.68
N THR A 25 -24.39 7.23 -23.53
CA THR A 25 -23.61 8.39 -23.93
C THR A 25 -23.63 9.52 -22.89
N ALA A 26 -22.45 10.13 -22.72
CA ALA A 26 -22.08 11.51 -22.35
C ALA A 26 -23.06 12.47 -21.66
N ALA A 27 -22.51 13.25 -20.71
CA ALA A 27 -22.68 14.70 -20.71
C ALA A 27 -21.47 15.42 -20.08
N VAL A 28 -20.85 16.27 -20.90
CA VAL A 28 -19.87 17.31 -20.55
C VAL A 28 -20.61 18.48 -19.89
N SER A 29 -20.03 19.08 -18.84
CA SER A 29 -20.40 20.42 -18.42
C SER A 29 -19.18 21.20 -17.95
N THR A 30 -18.91 22.29 -18.66
CA THR A 30 -17.87 23.31 -18.44
C THR A 30 -18.50 24.57 -17.84
N THR A 31 -17.93 25.14 -16.80
CA THR A 31 -17.95 26.59 -16.39
C THR A 31 -17.34 26.66 -14.97
N ASP A 32 -16.65 27.70 -14.51
CA ASP A 32 -16.26 28.97 -15.10
C ASP A 32 -15.08 29.55 -14.31
N THR A 33 -14.38 30.46 -14.96
CA THR A 33 -13.27 31.28 -14.45
C THR A 33 -13.76 32.29 -13.41
N THR A 34 -13.07 32.49 -12.29
CA THR A 34 -13.07 33.81 -11.63
C THR A 34 -11.73 34.13 -10.97
N THR A 35 -11.03 35.04 -11.63
CA THR A 35 -9.88 35.82 -11.17
C THR A 35 -10.31 36.83 -10.10
N SER A 36 -9.54 37.02 -9.04
CA SER A 36 -9.49 38.31 -8.31
C SER A 36 -8.17 38.47 -7.58
N SER A 37 -7.48 39.54 -7.94
CA SER A 37 -6.19 40.03 -7.43
C SER A 37 -6.40 41.36 -6.71
N THR A 38 -5.79 41.58 -5.54
CA THR A 38 -5.54 42.93 -4.99
C THR A 38 -4.30 42.97 -4.09
N THR A 39 -3.19 43.45 -4.65
CA THR A 39 -2.39 44.65 -4.28
C THR A 39 -2.07 45.00 -2.80
N SER A 40 -0.75 45.04 -2.54
CA SER A 40 0.06 46.07 -1.83
C SER A 40 -0.13 46.36 -0.33
N THR A 41 0.98 46.38 0.43
CA THR A 41 1.63 47.61 0.97
C THR A 41 2.75 47.25 1.97
N ALA A 42 4.01 47.57 1.63
CA ALA A 42 5.12 47.86 2.56
C ALA A 42 5.03 49.35 2.97
N PRO A 43 5.69 49.92 4.03
CA PRO A 43 7.09 49.65 4.42
C PRO A 43 7.45 49.91 5.92
N GLN A 44 8.78 49.88 6.19
CA GLN A 44 9.56 50.58 7.24
C GLN A 44 9.91 49.79 8.52
N THR A 45 11.02 50.00 9.25
CA THR A 45 12.36 50.62 9.10
C THR A 45 13.02 50.51 10.51
N SER A 46 14.32 50.19 10.60
CA SER A 46 15.27 50.48 11.73
C SER A 46 15.08 49.74 13.08
N THR A 47 16.07 49.44 13.95
CA THR A 47 17.48 49.87 14.16
C THR A 47 18.16 48.98 15.23
N THR A 48 19.49 48.78 15.10
CA THR A 48 20.58 48.61 16.11
C THR A 48 20.40 47.79 17.40
N THR A 49 21.38 46.92 17.74
CA THR A 49 22.41 47.14 18.79
C THR A 49 23.39 45.94 18.90
N SER A 50 24.65 46.31 19.16
CA SER A 50 25.87 45.53 19.42
C SER A 50 25.83 44.71 20.72
N ASP A 51 26.49 43.54 20.75
CA ASP A 51 27.25 43.12 21.95
C ASP A 51 28.33 42.05 21.66
N ALA A 52 29.30 42.04 22.57
CA ALA A 52 30.70 41.59 22.51
C ALA A 52 30.99 40.09 22.23
N PRO A 53 32.25 39.74 21.86
CA PRO A 53 32.69 38.37 21.73
C PRO A 53 33.09 37.79 23.10
N THR A 54 32.44 36.70 23.51
CA THR A 54 32.89 35.86 24.62
C THR A 54 33.66 34.67 24.06
N THR A 55 34.95 34.59 24.37
CA THR A 55 35.82 33.44 24.08
C THR A 55 35.30 32.20 24.81
N SER A 56 34.66 31.30 24.07
CA SER A 56 34.23 29.99 24.54
C SER A 56 35.21 28.93 24.07
N VAL A 57 35.68 28.11 25.01
CA VAL A 57 36.62 27.01 24.78
C VAL A 57 35.90 25.91 24.00
N ALA A 58 36.34 25.65 22.76
CA ALA A 58 35.75 24.65 21.90
C ALA A 58 36.01 23.24 22.45
N ALA A 59 34.96 22.62 22.98
CA ALA A 59 34.90 21.16 23.10
C ALA A 59 34.67 20.58 21.71
N THR A 60 35.55 19.69 21.26
CA THR A 60 35.35 18.87 20.06
C THR A 60 34.23 17.86 20.34
N THR A 61 32.99 18.31 20.20
CA THR A 61 31.83 17.43 20.07
C THR A 61 31.81 16.92 18.63
N SER A 62 32.00 15.61 18.47
CA SER A 62 31.75 14.89 17.23
C SER A 62 30.36 15.28 16.71
N ALA A 63 30.29 15.97 15.59
CA ALA A 63 29.02 16.34 14.98
C ALA A 63 28.25 15.05 14.65
N ALA A 64 27.04 14.92 15.21
CA ALA A 64 26.07 13.93 14.74
C ALA A 64 25.86 14.16 13.23
N PRO A 65 25.67 13.09 12.43
CA PRO A 65 25.39 13.27 11.01
C PRO A 65 24.19 14.20 10.86
N THR A 66 24.41 15.32 10.18
CA THR A 66 23.34 16.26 9.88
C THR A 66 22.53 15.64 8.75
N THR A 67 21.40 15.02 9.10
CA THR A 67 20.40 14.59 8.12
C THR A 67 19.93 15.85 7.40
N THR A 68 20.41 16.02 6.17
CA THR A 68 19.96 17.10 5.32
C THR A 68 18.55 16.74 4.91
N VAL A 69 17.56 17.45 5.45
CA VAL A 69 16.17 17.33 5.00
C VAL A 69 16.14 17.84 3.56
N VAL A 70 16.16 16.93 2.59
CA VAL A 70 15.97 17.28 1.18
C VAL A 70 14.50 17.62 1.02
N THR A 71 14.17 18.91 1.12
CA THR A 71 12.83 19.39 0.75
C THR A 71 12.69 19.23 -0.77
N GLY A 72 11.87 18.26 -1.21
CA GLY A 72 11.61 18.00 -2.62
C GLY A 72 11.65 16.53 -3.08
N GLY A 73 11.84 15.56 -2.17
CA GLY A 73 11.76 14.14 -2.51
C GLY A 73 10.37 13.70 -2.99
N ILE A 74 10.29 12.51 -3.59
CA ILE A 74 9.06 11.90 -4.12
C ILE A 74 8.63 10.77 -3.18
N PRO A 75 7.37 10.74 -2.70
CA PRO A 75 6.88 9.62 -1.92
C PRO A 75 6.70 8.37 -2.77
N ALA A 76 6.92 7.19 -2.19
CA ALA A 76 6.65 5.91 -2.82
C ALA A 76 5.96 4.98 -1.83
N ILE A 77 4.63 5.07 -1.77
CA ILE A 77 3.79 4.19 -0.93
C ILE A 77 3.80 2.79 -1.55
N ARG A 78 4.24 1.79 -0.79
CA ARG A 78 4.43 0.40 -1.27
C ARG A 78 3.96 -0.62 -0.26
N LEU A 79 3.56 -1.79 -0.75
CA LEU A 79 3.35 -2.98 0.07
C LEU A 79 4.71 -3.42 0.61
N ASP A 80 4.76 -3.83 1.87
CA ASP A 80 6.03 -4.07 2.56
C ASP A 80 6.11 -5.46 3.15
N GLU A 81 5.06 -5.86 3.86
CA GLU A 81 5.02 -7.10 4.63
C GLU A 81 3.57 -7.51 4.80
N ILE A 82 3.29 -8.80 4.62
CA ILE A 82 1.98 -9.38 4.87
C ILE A 82 2.18 -10.47 5.90
N VAL A 83 1.53 -10.33 7.06
CA VAL A 83 1.56 -11.31 8.15
C VAL A 83 0.24 -12.07 8.16
N PHE A 84 0.36 -13.40 8.13
CA PHE A 84 -0.76 -14.34 8.10
C PHE A 84 -1.08 -14.94 9.48
N ALA A 85 -0.13 -14.92 10.41
CA ALA A 85 -0.31 -15.51 11.74
C ALA A 85 -1.09 -14.63 12.71
N GLY A 86 -1.78 -15.30 13.63
CA GLY A 86 -2.52 -14.64 14.69
C GLY A 86 -3.59 -13.73 14.10
N ASP A 87 -3.45 -12.44 14.39
CA ASP A 87 -4.27 -11.38 13.82
C ASP A 87 -3.56 -10.84 12.57
N PRO A 88 -4.01 -11.17 11.35
CA PRO A 88 -3.28 -10.85 10.14
C PRO A 88 -3.31 -9.36 9.83
N TYR A 89 -2.21 -8.86 9.27
CA TYR A 89 -2.07 -7.46 8.87
C TYR A 89 -1.14 -7.29 7.69
N LEU A 90 -1.32 -6.20 6.97
CA LEU A 90 -0.41 -5.68 5.94
C LEU A 90 0.35 -4.50 6.54
N ILE A 91 1.64 -4.41 6.23
CA ILE A 91 2.42 -3.19 6.40
C ILE A 91 2.60 -2.50 5.05
N ILE A 92 2.34 -1.20 5.06
CA ILE A 92 2.60 -0.28 3.95
C ILE A 92 3.71 0.67 4.40
N THR A 93 4.71 0.88 3.55
CA THR A 93 5.84 1.75 3.85
C THR A 93 5.95 2.85 2.81
N ASN A 94 6.29 4.07 3.23
CA ASN A 94 6.78 5.08 2.29
C ASN A 94 8.26 4.80 1.99
N ARG A 95 8.53 4.11 0.88
CA ARG A 95 9.87 3.75 0.39
C ARG A 95 10.53 4.87 -0.41
N GLY A 96 9.86 6.01 -0.57
CA GLY A 96 10.38 7.19 -1.26
C GLY A 96 11.32 8.02 -0.39
N ASP A 97 11.86 9.09 -0.97
CA ASP A 97 12.72 10.06 -0.27
C ASP A 97 11.97 11.36 0.08
N GLY A 98 10.68 11.45 -0.27
CA GLY A 98 9.77 12.53 0.09
C GLY A 98 8.68 12.09 1.07
N ALA A 99 8.13 13.05 1.81
CA ALA A 99 6.93 12.82 2.61
C ALA A 99 5.71 12.58 1.70
N GLY A 100 4.85 11.64 2.10
CA GLY A 100 3.65 11.26 1.35
C GLY A 100 2.43 11.07 2.25
N SER A 101 1.29 10.77 1.62
CA SER A 101 0.04 10.40 2.30
C SER A 101 -0.54 9.16 1.66
N THR A 102 -1.20 8.32 2.46
CA THR A 102 -2.00 7.19 1.99
C THR A 102 -3.42 7.60 1.53
N GLU A 103 -3.79 8.87 1.66
CA GLU A 103 -5.07 9.38 1.16
C GLU A 103 -5.25 9.08 -0.33
N GLY A 104 -6.47 8.69 -0.72
CA GLY A 104 -6.82 8.34 -2.10
C GLY A 104 -6.24 7.03 -2.62
N HIS A 105 -5.42 6.33 -1.81
CA HIS A 105 -4.93 5.01 -2.15
C HIS A 105 -5.94 3.93 -1.73
N PHE A 106 -5.94 2.82 -2.46
CA PHE A 106 -6.83 1.70 -2.20
C PHE A 106 -6.05 0.39 -2.09
N ILE A 107 -6.46 -0.45 -1.14
CA ILE A 107 -6.05 -1.86 -1.07
C ILE A 107 -7.12 -2.71 -1.75
N CYS A 108 -6.68 -3.57 -2.65
CA CYS A 108 -7.46 -4.62 -3.26
C CYS A 108 -7.07 -5.96 -2.63
N ARG A 109 -8.04 -6.62 -2.00
CA ARG A 109 -8.04 -8.08 -1.83
C ARG A 109 -9.27 -8.60 -2.54
N PHE A 110 -9.14 -8.98 -3.81
CA PHE A 110 -10.30 -9.30 -4.64
C PHE A 110 -11.27 -10.29 -3.97
N PRO A 111 -12.59 -10.04 -4.00
CA PRO A 111 -13.30 -8.94 -4.69
C PRO A 111 -13.45 -7.65 -3.86
N ASP A 112 -12.77 -7.56 -2.72
CA ASP A 112 -12.92 -6.47 -1.75
C ASP A 112 -11.90 -5.36 -1.97
N TYR A 113 -12.35 -4.12 -1.77
CA TYR A 113 -11.57 -2.91 -1.99
C TYR A 113 -11.77 -1.95 -0.84
N TYR A 114 -10.68 -1.35 -0.37
CA TYR A 114 -10.70 -0.46 0.77
C TYR A 114 -9.88 0.78 0.51
N GLU A 115 -10.49 1.96 0.69
CA GLU A 115 -9.77 3.23 0.67
C GLU A 115 -8.99 3.40 1.98
N LEU A 116 -7.69 3.67 1.88
CA LEU A 116 -6.86 3.90 3.04
C LEU A 116 -7.20 5.26 3.68
N PRO A 117 -7.17 5.35 5.02
CA PRO A 117 -7.30 6.64 5.69
C PRO A 117 -6.15 7.56 5.30
N ALA A 118 -6.35 8.87 5.42
CA ALA A 118 -5.29 9.85 5.23
C ALA A 118 -4.26 9.75 6.38
N VAL A 119 -3.13 9.10 6.12
CA VAL A 119 -1.99 9.00 7.04
C VAL A 119 -0.78 9.59 6.37
N ALA A 120 -0.19 10.61 6.99
CA ALA A 120 1.07 11.18 6.54
C ALA A 120 2.22 10.24 6.93
N LEU A 121 3.07 9.90 5.96
CA LEU A 121 4.24 9.04 6.14
C LEU A 121 5.51 9.77 5.65
N GLN A 122 6.46 9.98 6.54
CA GLN A 122 7.83 10.34 6.18
C GLN A 122 8.55 9.17 5.50
N PRO A 123 9.67 9.40 4.79
CA PRO A 123 10.52 8.33 4.30
C PRO A 123 10.84 7.28 5.37
N GLY A 124 10.50 6.02 5.08
CA GLY A 124 10.71 4.87 5.97
C GLY A 124 9.64 4.68 7.06
N GLU A 125 8.67 5.59 7.21
CA GLU A 125 7.54 5.37 8.12
C GLU A 125 6.53 4.38 7.55
N ARG A 126 5.86 3.67 8.46
CA ARG A 126 5.01 2.52 8.15
C ARG A 126 3.58 2.75 8.65
N LEU A 127 2.61 2.25 7.90
CA LEU A 127 1.21 2.12 8.27
C LEU A 127 0.88 0.64 8.37
N ALA A 128 0.28 0.21 9.49
CA ALA A 128 -0.29 -1.12 9.59
C ALA A 128 -1.77 -1.12 9.19
N VAL A 129 -2.19 -2.14 8.45
CA VAL A 129 -3.55 -2.32 7.94
C VAL A 129 -4.03 -3.69 8.40
N PRO A 130 -4.97 -3.78 9.36
CA PRO A 130 -5.56 -5.05 9.75
C PRO A 130 -6.22 -5.76 8.55
N LEU A 131 -5.97 -7.05 8.40
CA LEU A 131 -6.56 -7.94 7.38
C LEU A 131 -7.54 -8.94 8.02
N GLY A 132 -8.20 -8.53 9.09
CA GLY A 132 -9.10 -9.34 9.89
C GLY A 132 -9.73 -8.52 11.02
N GLU A 133 -10.40 -9.20 11.95
CA GLU A 133 -11.04 -8.55 13.12
C GLU A 133 -10.10 -8.37 14.31
N GLY A 134 -8.84 -8.79 14.16
CA GLY A 134 -7.82 -8.79 15.19
C GLY A 134 -7.15 -7.44 15.44
N GLU A 135 -6.32 -7.39 16.48
CA GLU A 135 -5.54 -6.21 16.84
C GLU A 135 -4.10 -6.32 16.29
N VAL A 136 -3.60 -5.27 15.67
CA VAL A 136 -2.20 -5.21 15.24
C VAL A 136 -1.32 -5.00 16.47
N PRO A 137 -0.25 -5.80 16.66
CA PRO A 137 0.68 -5.60 17.76
C PRO A 137 1.40 -4.24 17.68
N GLU A 138 2.05 -3.82 18.76
CA GLU A 138 2.91 -2.64 18.73
C GLU A 138 4.18 -2.95 17.92
N LEU A 139 4.37 -2.24 16.81
CA LEU A 139 5.44 -2.48 15.84
C LEU A 139 6.36 -1.27 15.72
N VAL A 140 7.67 -1.52 15.60
CA VAL A 140 8.66 -0.46 15.41
C VAL A 140 8.49 0.20 14.04
N GLY A 141 8.49 1.54 14.02
CA GLY A 141 8.38 2.33 12.79
C GLY A 141 6.97 2.43 12.21
N VAL A 142 5.99 1.75 12.82
CA VAL A 142 4.57 1.94 12.51
C VAL A 142 4.07 3.17 13.25
N VAL A 143 3.64 4.19 12.49
CA VAL A 143 3.19 5.48 13.04
C VAL A 143 1.68 5.55 13.21
N ALA A 144 0.95 4.64 12.56
CA ALA A 144 -0.49 4.50 12.67
C ALA A 144 -0.94 3.08 12.31
N THR A 145 -2.10 2.70 12.83
CA THR A 145 -2.85 1.52 12.39
C THR A 145 -4.15 2.02 11.76
N ALA A 146 -4.46 1.58 10.54
CA ALA A 146 -5.69 1.95 9.87
C ALA A 146 -6.89 1.33 10.58
N ASP A 147 -7.95 2.12 10.82
CA ASP A 147 -9.23 1.62 11.34
C ASP A 147 -10.02 0.97 10.19
N VAL A 148 -9.58 -0.24 9.84
CA VAL A 148 -10.15 -1.05 8.76
C VAL A 148 -11.07 -2.09 9.38
N ARG A 149 -12.10 -1.65 10.09
CA ARG A 149 -13.12 -2.57 10.63
C ARG A 149 -13.92 -3.22 9.50
N SER A 150 -13.35 -4.29 8.95
CA SER A 150 -13.97 -5.38 8.21
C SER A 150 -14.55 -5.14 6.79
N PRO A 151 -13.90 -4.42 5.86
CA PRO A 151 -14.15 -4.62 4.43
C PRO A 151 -13.22 -5.67 3.80
N LEU A 152 -11.99 -5.83 4.32
CA LEU A 152 -11.02 -6.72 3.67
C LEU A 152 -11.15 -8.18 4.08
N GLY A 153 -11.93 -8.63 5.06
CA GLY A 153 -12.11 -10.06 5.37
C GLY A 153 -10.83 -10.86 5.68
N PRO A 154 -10.92 -12.16 6.03
CA PRO A 154 -9.74 -12.95 6.38
C PRO A 154 -8.87 -13.24 5.16
N ILE A 155 -7.54 -13.16 5.34
CA ILE A 155 -6.54 -13.56 4.36
C ILE A 155 -6.10 -15.02 4.58
N SER A 156 -5.76 -15.74 3.51
CA SER A 156 -5.21 -17.10 3.58
C SER A 156 -3.70 -17.08 3.39
N ALA A 157 -2.95 -17.80 4.23
CA ALA A 157 -1.51 -17.98 4.07
C ALA A 157 -1.16 -18.83 2.83
N THR A 158 -2.09 -19.66 2.34
CA THR A 158 -1.78 -20.67 1.32
C THR A 158 -2.08 -20.22 -0.11
N ASP A 159 -2.88 -19.17 -0.28
CA ASP A 159 -3.27 -18.66 -1.60
C ASP A 159 -3.92 -17.28 -1.47
N GLY A 160 -3.51 -16.31 -2.29
CA GLY A 160 -4.18 -15.02 -2.38
C GLY A 160 -3.38 -13.95 -3.11
N GLU A 161 -3.96 -12.75 -3.17
CA GLU A 161 -3.36 -11.57 -3.78
C GLU A 161 -3.64 -10.30 -2.97
N LEU A 162 -2.75 -9.32 -3.09
CA LEU A 162 -2.99 -7.93 -2.69
C LEU A 162 -2.49 -6.97 -3.77
N GLY A 163 -3.28 -5.95 -4.04
CA GLY A 163 -2.89 -4.84 -4.91
C GLY A 163 -3.05 -3.48 -4.21
N LEU A 164 -2.09 -2.58 -4.45
CA LEU A 164 -2.18 -1.18 -4.03
C LEU A 164 -2.49 -0.32 -5.24
N TYR A 165 -3.49 0.56 -5.12
CA TYR A 165 -3.93 1.45 -6.20
C TYR A 165 -3.84 2.92 -5.78
N SER A 166 -3.57 3.80 -6.74
CA SER A 166 -3.53 5.25 -6.57
C SER A 166 -4.89 5.94 -6.66
N ARG A 167 -5.91 5.22 -7.15
CA ARG A 167 -7.29 5.70 -7.33
C ARG A 167 -8.25 4.52 -7.50
N ASN A 168 -9.55 4.79 -7.38
CA ASN A 168 -10.64 3.81 -7.49
C ASN A 168 -10.89 3.36 -8.95
N GLU A 169 -9.89 2.74 -9.58
CA GLU A 169 -9.90 2.26 -10.97
C GLU A 169 -9.23 0.87 -11.09
N PHE A 170 -9.85 -0.16 -10.54
CA PHE A 170 -9.19 -1.46 -10.31
C PHE A 170 -8.89 -2.32 -11.56
N ASN A 171 -9.32 -1.88 -12.74
CA ASN A 171 -8.99 -2.51 -14.03
C ASN A 171 -7.94 -1.71 -14.83
N SER A 172 -7.40 -0.64 -14.24
CA SER A 172 -6.44 0.26 -14.88
C SER A 172 -5.01 -0.13 -14.49
N ASP A 173 -4.19 -0.41 -15.48
CA ASP A 173 -2.74 -0.63 -15.35
C ASP A 173 -2.02 0.65 -14.90
N ASP A 174 -2.52 1.82 -15.28
CA ASP A 174 -2.01 3.11 -14.77
C ASP A 174 -2.34 3.35 -13.28
N ALA A 175 -3.38 2.71 -12.74
CA ALA A 175 -3.83 2.95 -11.37
C ALA A 175 -3.16 2.05 -10.34
N ILE A 176 -2.75 0.82 -10.74
CA ILE A 176 -2.07 -0.12 -9.84
C ILE A 176 -0.62 0.32 -9.61
N LEU A 177 -0.23 0.45 -8.34
CA LEU A 177 1.09 0.93 -7.93
C LEU A 177 2.02 -0.19 -7.48
N ASP A 178 1.45 -1.25 -6.91
CA ASP A 178 2.17 -2.36 -6.33
C ASP A 178 1.26 -3.60 -6.27
N TYR A 179 1.85 -4.78 -6.32
CA TYR A 179 1.12 -6.03 -6.38
C TYR A 179 1.95 -7.21 -5.85
N VAL A 180 1.27 -8.16 -5.23
CA VAL A 180 1.83 -9.47 -4.91
C VAL A 180 0.73 -10.53 -4.96
N GLU A 181 1.05 -11.68 -5.54
CA GLU A 181 0.27 -12.91 -5.40
C GLU A 181 1.12 -14.03 -4.81
N TRP A 182 0.49 -14.92 -4.04
CA TRP A 182 1.17 -16.04 -3.38
C TRP A 182 0.34 -17.32 -3.46
N GLY A 183 1.03 -18.46 -3.32
CA GLY A 183 0.44 -19.79 -3.32
C GLY A 183 0.11 -20.34 -4.71
N SER A 184 -0.49 -19.52 -5.58
CA SER A 184 -0.68 -19.83 -6.99
C SER A 184 -0.66 -18.55 -7.83
N SER A 185 -0.50 -18.71 -9.15
CA SER A 185 -0.51 -17.60 -10.10
C SER A 185 -1.86 -17.43 -10.78
N GLY A 186 -2.10 -16.23 -11.31
CA GLY A 186 -3.25 -15.96 -12.17
C GLY A 186 -4.46 -15.49 -11.38
N HIS A 187 -4.24 -14.86 -10.21
CA HIS A 187 -5.31 -14.24 -9.45
C HIS A 187 -5.90 -13.04 -10.20
N ALA A 188 -7.00 -12.49 -9.69
CA ALA A 188 -7.88 -11.62 -10.46
C ALA A 188 -7.20 -10.34 -10.93
N ARG A 189 -6.20 -9.81 -10.19
CA ARG A 189 -5.45 -8.61 -10.56
C ARG A 189 -4.08 -8.88 -11.18
N SER A 190 -3.62 -10.14 -11.23
CA SER A 190 -2.34 -10.52 -11.83
C SER A 190 -2.18 -9.99 -13.27
N GLY A 191 -3.23 -10.08 -14.09
CA GLY A 191 -3.23 -9.56 -15.46
C GLY A 191 -3.13 -8.03 -15.56
N VAL A 192 -3.68 -7.29 -14.58
CA VAL A 192 -3.58 -5.82 -14.52
C VAL A 192 -2.17 -5.43 -14.09
N ALA A 193 -1.62 -6.10 -13.08
CA ALA A 193 -0.25 -5.89 -12.62
C ALA A 193 0.79 -6.22 -13.70
N ALA A 194 0.57 -7.29 -14.46
CA ALA A 194 1.41 -7.65 -15.59
C ALA A 194 1.33 -6.64 -16.74
N ALA A 195 0.14 -6.09 -17.02
CA ALA A 195 -0.02 -5.02 -18.01
C ALA A 195 0.69 -3.73 -17.60
N ALA A 196 0.69 -3.41 -16.29
CA ALA A 196 1.41 -2.29 -15.70
C ALA A 196 2.94 -2.50 -15.64
N GLY A 197 3.42 -3.72 -15.91
CA GLY A 197 4.84 -4.05 -15.85
C GLY A 197 5.40 -4.11 -14.43
N ILE A 198 4.54 -4.28 -13.42
CA ILE A 198 4.92 -4.37 -11.99
C ILE A 198 4.77 -5.79 -11.45
N TRP A 199 4.47 -6.77 -12.31
CA TRP A 199 4.44 -8.17 -11.93
C TRP A 199 4.74 -9.08 -13.12
N VAL A 200 5.54 -10.12 -12.91
CA VAL A 200 5.82 -11.13 -13.93
C VAL A 200 4.61 -12.07 -14.12
N THR A 201 4.19 -12.28 -15.36
CA THR A 201 3.08 -13.19 -15.67
C THR A 201 3.40 -14.61 -15.21
N GLY A 202 2.50 -15.20 -14.42
CA GLY A 202 2.65 -16.55 -13.89
C GLY A 202 3.55 -16.65 -12.65
N GLY A 203 4.08 -15.53 -12.17
CA GLY A 203 4.85 -15.48 -10.92
C GLY A 203 3.93 -15.51 -9.70
N PHE A 204 4.35 -16.19 -8.65
CA PHE A 204 3.71 -16.12 -7.33
C PHE A 204 4.76 -16.41 -6.26
N VAL A 205 4.57 -15.84 -5.08
CA VAL A 205 5.43 -16.12 -3.91
C VAL A 205 5.04 -17.47 -3.32
N GLU A 206 6.03 -18.36 -3.16
CA GLU A 206 5.83 -19.62 -2.44
C GLU A 206 5.83 -19.36 -0.92
N VAL A 207 4.74 -19.73 -0.24
CA VAL A 207 4.62 -19.61 1.22
C VAL A 207 4.52 -21.01 1.83
N PRO A 208 5.64 -21.55 2.35
CA PRO A 208 5.62 -22.80 3.11
C PRO A 208 4.68 -22.69 4.32
N ALA A 209 4.03 -23.80 4.69
CA ALA A 209 3.00 -23.82 5.75
C ALA A 209 3.48 -23.35 7.14
N GLU A 210 4.79 -23.41 7.40
CA GLU A 210 5.41 -22.98 8.66
C GLU A 210 5.81 -21.50 8.66
N LEU A 211 5.73 -20.84 7.50
CA LEU A 211 6.06 -19.42 7.34
C LEU A 211 4.77 -18.61 7.40
N LEU A 212 4.84 -17.55 8.18
CA LEU A 212 3.69 -16.80 8.66
C LEU A 212 3.69 -15.37 8.16
N ALA A 213 4.66 -15.01 7.31
CA ALA A 213 4.69 -13.73 6.62
C ALA A 213 5.36 -13.83 5.24
N ILE A 214 5.09 -12.86 4.38
CA ILE A 214 5.91 -12.54 3.20
C ILE A 214 6.36 -11.08 3.28
N VAL A 215 7.63 -10.82 3.01
CA VAL A 215 8.28 -9.52 3.20
C VAL A 215 9.02 -9.12 1.93
N ALA A 216 8.81 -7.89 1.47
CA ALA A 216 9.53 -7.29 0.36
C ALA A 216 11.01 -7.08 0.72
N GLN A 217 11.91 -7.66 -0.08
CA GLN A 217 13.37 -7.61 0.07
C GLN A 217 14.03 -6.61 -0.88
N ALA A 218 13.34 -6.25 -1.96
CA ALA A 218 13.80 -5.30 -2.97
C ALA A 218 12.68 -4.32 -3.34
N PHE A 219 13.08 -3.17 -3.90
CA PHE A 219 12.15 -2.21 -4.47
C PHE A 219 12.70 -1.70 -5.82
N PRO A 220 11.90 -1.69 -6.91
CA PRO A 220 10.51 -2.17 -6.96
C PRO A 220 10.38 -3.68 -6.72
N THR A 221 9.17 -4.12 -6.36
CA THR A 221 8.76 -5.51 -6.13
C THR A 221 8.05 -6.04 -7.38
N ASP A 222 8.78 -6.22 -8.48
CA ASP A 222 8.18 -6.55 -9.79
C ASP A 222 8.13 -8.06 -10.08
N SER A 223 8.60 -8.87 -9.14
CA SER A 223 8.68 -10.33 -9.27
C SER A 223 8.57 -11.07 -7.92
N PRO A 224 8.26 -12.38 -7.93
CA PRO A 224 8.25 -13.18 -6.70
C PRO A 224 9.59 -13.24 -5.97
N GLU A 225 10.72 -13.17 -6.68
CA GLU A 225 12.05 -13.18 -6.05
C GLU A 225 12.36 -11.94 -5.21
N ASP A 226 11.57 -10.87 -5.37
CA ASP A 226 11.65 -9.67 -4.53
C ASP A 226 10.95 -9.85 -3.17
N TRP A 227 10.29 -11.00 -2.95
CA TRP A 227 9.57 -11.33 -1.72
C TRP A 227 10.18 -12.56 -1.05
N LEU A 228 10.33 -12.49 0.27
CA LEU A 228 10.80 -13.61 1.08
C LEU A 228 9.69 -14.04 2.05
N ALA A 229 9.36 -15.33 2.03
CA ALA A 229 8.53 -15.92 3.08
C ALA A 229 9.37 -16.12 4.36
N GLU A 230 8.81 -15.76 5.52
CA GLU A 230 9.49 -15.78 6.82
C GLU A 230 8.57 -16.27 7.95
N ILE A 231 9.13 -16.58 9.12
CA ILE A 231 8.40 -17.14 10.28
C ILE A 231 7.43 -16.12 10.93
N GLY A 232 7.38 -14.88 10.43
CA GLY A 232 6.59 -13.78 11.00
C GLY A 232 7.33 -13.08 12.14
N GLY A 233 7.27 -11.74 12.15
CA GLY A 233 7.89 -10.88 13.16
C GLY A 233 7.06 -10.70 14.42
#